data_AF-A0A8X6GSP2-F1
#
_entry.id   AF-A0A8X6GSP2-F1
#
_cell.length_a   1.000
_cell.length_b   1.000
_cell.length_c   1.000
_cell.angle_alpha   90.00
_cell.angle_beta   90.00
_cell.angle_gamma   90.00
#
_symmetry.space_group_name_H-M   'P 1'
#
loop_
_entity.id
_entity.type
_entity.pdbx_description
1 polymer ?
#
loop_
_entity_poly.entity_id
_entity_poly.type
_entity_poly.pdbx_seq_one_letter_code
_entity_poly.pdbx_strand_id
1 'polypeptide(L)'
;MCSGKVNPTSNTFFENVKIHILDVFVLIVCFIVKLQISLVLEQLNMFRRRRGQPQMSWATIVDFYSRLREVAEIIGSHHDKLLGGPDETFLTKRKYNKGRKTKTMTQVVFGIYCRDDKEGIFFLVDGEKKKDLWPRIARHCNPETSVTQYHNINKLFNDAIHKTTNHKKGEFVNKTDKLNTINPLENENRHFKKSIVSRKSEKSIIQYMALHFYRRTRLNTLKSLDAKVQMFLEDISWVFPGYGKEGLQLKKIEAPTVESEGISDMMPKTFNKKLLNALSDDDEVPFVDDEDGDPNWEEF
;
A
#
# COMPACT_ATOMS: atom_id res chain seq x y z
N MET A 1 2.02 45.49 22.30
CA MET A 1 1.44 44.28 21.67
C MET A 1 2.58 43.25 21.61
N CYS A 2 2.58 42.06 22.20
CA CYS A 2 1.55 41.15 22.69
C CYS A 2 2.07 40.39 23.94
N SER A 3 1.34 40.44 25.06
CA SER A 3 1.56 39.57 26.24
C SER A 3 0.68 38.32 26.18
N GLY A 4 0.69 37.61 25.04
CA GLY A 4 -0.07 36.38 24.89
C GLY A 4 0.62 35.24 25.63
N LYS A 5 -0.08 34.56 26.54
CA LYS A 5 0.44 33.31 27.16
C LYS A 5 0.72 32.30 26.05
N VAL A 6 2.00 32.02 25.80
CA VAL A 6 2.42 30.98 24.86
C VAL A 6 2.22 29.63 25.53
N ASN A 7 1.45 28.73 24.91
CA ASN A 7 1.35 27.35 25.38
C ASN A 7 2.65 26.62 24.99
N PRO A 8 3.44 26.10 25.95
CA PRO A 8 4.71 25.44 25.66
C PRO A 8 4.56 24.13 24.86
N THR A 9 3.34 23.58 24.79
CA THR A 9 3.02 22.38 24.00
C THR A 9 2.52 22.71 22.60
N SER A 10 2.35 23.99 22.26
CA SER A 10 1.84 24.39 20.93
C SER A 10 2.77 23.91 19.82
N ASN A 11 2.18 23.27 18.79
CA ASN A 11 2.88 22.65 17.67
C ASN A 11 3.93 21.61 18.08
N THR A 12 3.72 20.95 19.23
CA THR A 12 4.54 19.81 19.67
C THR A 12 3.73 18.51 19.59
N PHE A 13 4.42 17.38 19.64
CA PHE A 13 3.76 16.08 19.75
C PHE A 13 2.91 15.93 21.02
N PHE A 14 3.14 16.78 22.02
CA PHE A 14 2.39 16.80 23.28
C PHE A 14 1.19 17.75 23.24
N GLU A 15 0.96 18.45 22.12
CA GLU A 15 -0.21 19.31 21.97
C GLU A 15 -1.50 18.49 22.15
N ASN A 16 -2.37 18.98 23.03
CA ASN A 16 -3.64 18.37 23.42
C ASN A 16 -3.55 16.93 23.96
N VAL A 17 -2.36 16.47 24.39
CA VAL A 17 -2.19 15.16 25.01
C VAL A 17 -2.70 15.18 26.45
N LYS A 18 -3.71 14.36 26.74
CA LYS A 18 -4.36 14.26 28.07
C LYS A 18 -3.84 13.09 28.92
N ILE A 19 -2.99 12.23 28.36
CA ILE A 19 -2.36 11.13 29.08
C ILE A 19 -1.03 11.58 29.69
N HIS A 20 -0.59 10.89 30.73
CA HIS A 20 0.64 11.24 31.42
C HIS A 20 1.85 11.07 30.49
N ILE A 21 2.83 11.98 30.56
CA ILE A 21 3.98 12.00 29.64
C ILE A 21 4.79 10.69 29.65
N LEU A 22 4.96 10.07 30.83
CA LEU A 22 5.59 8.76 30.93
C LEU A 22 4.87 7.68 30.12
N ASP A 23 3.54 7.75 30.03
CA ASP A 23 2.77 6.78 29.25
C ASP A 23 2.94 7.01 27.76
N VAL A 24 3.11 8.26 27.33
CA VAL A 24 3.47 8.58 25.94
C VAL A 24 4.77 7.89 25.55
N PHE A 25 5.82 8.01 26.37
CA PHE A 25 7.10 7.36 26.10
C PHE A 25 6.98 5.84 26.08
N VAL A 26 6.23 5.24 27.02
CA VAL A 26 5.96 3.80 27.01
C VAL A 26 5.24 3.40 25.72
N LEU A 27 4.20 4.14 25.30
CA LEU A 27 3.45 3.86 24.08
C LEU A 27 4.33 3.97 22.83
N ILE A 28 5.25 4.93 22.77
CA ILE A 28 6.23 5.05 21.67
C ILE A 28 7.12 3.80 21.62
N VAL A 29 7.69 3.38 22.74
CA VAL A 29 8.54 2.17 22.79
C VAL A 29 7.74 0.93 22.37
N CYS A 30 6.54 0.75 22.94
CA CYS A 30 5.63 -0.35 22.60
C CYS A 30 5.26 -0.37 21.11
N PHE A 31 5.06 0.80 20.50
CA PHE A 31 4.77 0.95 19.08
C PHE A 31 5.95 0.54 18.20
N ILE A 32 7.17 0.92 18.58
CA ILE A 32 8.41 0.60 17.86
C ILE A 32 8.70 -0.90 17.92
N VAL A 33 8.57 -1.51 19.10
CA VAL A 33 8.80 -2.96 19.28
C VAL A 33 7.62 -3.83 18.86
N LYS A 34 6.54 -3.21 18.35
CA LYS A 34 5.38 -3.88 17.74
C LYS A 34 4.57 -4.73 18.72
N LEU A 35 4.43 -4.29 19.98
CA LEU A 35 3.57 -4.98 20.94
C LEU A 35 2.10 -4.91 20.53
N GLN A 36 1.38 -5.99 20.80
CA GLN A 36 -0.07 -6.05 20.60
C GLN A 36 -0.78 -5.11 21.58
N ILE A 37 -1.83 -4.43 21.11
CA ILE A 37 -2.58 -3.43 21.91
C ILE A 37 -3.13 -4.04 23.21
N SER A 38 -3.57 -5.31 23.18
CA SER A 38 -4.02 -6.04 24.37
C SER A 38 -2.96 -6.11 25.46
N LEU A 39 -1.75 -6.53 25.09
CA LEU A 39 -0.61 -6.64 26.00
C LEU A 39 -0.19 -5.26 26.53
N VAL A 40 -0.16 -4.25 25.65
CA VAL A 40 0.18 -2.87 26.03
C VAL A 40 -0.82 -2.31 27.03
N LEU A 41 -2.12 -2.53 26.78
CA LEU A 41 -3.19 -2.10 27.68
C LEU A 41 -3.05 -2.74 29.06
N GLU A 42 -2.83 -4.05 29.10
CA GLU A 42 -2.66 -4.80 30.34
C GLU A 42 -1.46 -4.28 31.15
N GLN A 43 -0.28 -4.23 30.52
CA GLN A 43 0.96 -3.81 31.17
C GLN A 43 0.92 -2.36 31.63
N LEU A 44 0.43 -1.46 30.78
CA LEU A 44 0.33 -0.04 31.12
C LEU A 44 -0.66 0.19 32.27
N ASN A 45 -1.78 -0.53 32.29
CA ASN A 45 -2.74 -0.43 33.39
C ASN A 45 -2.19 -1.01 34.70
N MET A 46 -1.41 -2.09 34.67
CA MET A 46 -0.70 -2.57 35.86
C MET A 46 0.25 -1.51 36.42
N PHE A 47 1.03 -0.85 35.56
CA PHE A 47 1.96 0.21 35.98
C PHE A 47 1.24 1.47 36.47
N ARG A 48 0.13 1.87 35.83
CA ARG A 48 -0.71 3.00 36.25
C ARG A 48 -1.35 2.77 37.61
N ARG A 49 -1.86 1.55 37.88
CA ARG A 49 -2.40 1.18 39.21
C ARG A 49 -1.38 1.37 40.33
N ARG A 50 -0.12 0.95 40.12
CA ARG A 50 0.97 1.13 41.11
C ARG A 50 1.28 2.60 41.40
N ARG A 51 0.97 3.51 40.48
CA ARG A 51 1.14 4.97 40.64
C ARG A 51 -0.13 5.70 41.08
N GLY A 52 -1.19 4.96 41.43
CA GLY A 52 -2.50 5.56 41.78
C GLY A 52 -3.20 6.26 40.61
N GLN A 53 -2.82 5.96 39.36
CA GLN A 53 -3.43 6.58 38.18
C GLN A 53 -4.65 5.79 37.68
N PRO A 54 -5.68 6.48 37.11
CA PRO A 54 -6.83 5.81 36.51
C PRO A 54 -6.44 4.85 35.41
N GLN A 55 -7.26 3.84 35.14
CA GLN A 55 -7.01 2.92 34.02
C GLN A 55 -7.15 3.66 32.67
N MET A 56 -6.27 3.31 31.74
CA MET A 56 -6.37 3.72 30.35
C MET A 56 -7.35 2.81 29.61
N SER A 57 -8.12 3.39 28.69
CA SER A 57 -9.05 2.65 27.84
C SER A 57 -8.35 2.11 26.58
N TRP A 58 -8.90 1.03 26.01
CA TRP A 58 -8.49 0.51 24.71
C TRP A 58 -8.52 1.58 23.61
N ALA A 59 -9.59 2.39 23.59
CA ALA A 59 -9.77 3.47 22.61
C ALA A 59 -8.62 4.49 22.68
N THR A 60 -8.20 4.87 23.89
CA THR A 60 -7.07 5.80 24.07
C THR A 60 -5.79 5.28 23.43
N ILE A 61 -5.47 3.99 23.60
CA ILE A 61 -4.26 3.38 23.03
C ILE A 61 -4.38 3.30 21.50
N VAL A 62 -5.55 2.93 20.98
CA VAL A 62 -5.81 2.87 19.52
C VAL A 62 -5.63 4.25 18.89
N ASP A 63 -6.20 5.29 19.50
CA ASP A 63 -6.11 6.67 19.03
C ASP A 63 -4.66 7.16 19.09
N PHE A 64 -3.94 6.85 20.17
CA PHE A 64 -2.53 7.21 20.29
C PHE A 64 -1.67 6.50 19.24
N TYR A 65 -1.90 5.21 18.99
CA TYR A 65 -1.23 4.47 17.93
C TYR A 65 -1.60 5.00 16.54
N SER A 66 -2.79 5.58 16.37
CA SER A 66 -3.19 6.27 15.15
C SER A 66 -2.35 7.54 14.93
N ARG A 67 -2.17 8.36 15.98
CA ARG A 67 -1.30 9.53 15.96
C ARG A 67 0.17 9.17 15.68
N LEU A 68 0.66 8.05 16.21
CA LEU A 68 2.01 7.55 15.91
C LEU A 68 2.16 7.10 14.45
N ARG A 69 1.11 6.51 13.86
CA ARG A 69 1.11 6.15 12.43
C ARG A 69 1.06 7.37 11.52
N GLU A 70 0.40 8.44 11.92
CA GLU A 70 0.37 9.70 11.18
C GLU A 70 1.78 10.28 11.00
N VAL A 71 2.65 10.19 12.02
CA VAL A 71 4.07 10.55 11.87
C VAL A 71 4.73 9.72 10.77
N ALA A 72 4.55 8.39 10.79
CA ALA A 72 5.08 7.50 9.76
C ALA A 72 4.52 7.82 8.35
N GLU A 73 3.25 8.22 8.27
CA GLU A 73 2.57 8.65 7.04
C GLU A 73 3.18 9.93 6.48
N ILE A 74 3.35 10.96 7.31
CA ILE A 74 3.96 12.22 6.92
C ILE A 74 5.39 11.98 6.43
N ILE A 75 6.22 11.31 7.23
CA ILE A 75 7.62 11.02 6.85
C ILE A 75 7.68 10.18 5.57
N GLY A 76 6.82 9.16 5.45
CA GLY A 76 6.75 8.33 4.25
C GLY A 76 6.35 9.11 3.00
N SER A 77 5.51 10.14 3.12
CA SER A 77 5.06 10.97 1.99
C SER A 77 6.16 11.85 1.38
N HIS A 78 7.27 12.06 2.10
CA HIS A 78 8.45 12.80 1.63
C HIS A 78 9.54 11.88 1.05
N HIS A 79 9.21 10.60 0.81
CA HIS A 79 10.11 9.66 0.17
C HIS A 79 9.93 9.66 -1.36
N ASP A 80 10.77 10.40 -2.07
CA ASP A 80 10.66 10.61 -3.52
C ASP A 80 11.49 9.61 -4.37
N LYS A 81 11.72 8.38 -3.87
CA LYS A 81 12.51 7.36 -4.60
C LYS A 81 11.66 6.62 -5.64
N LEU A 82 12.17 6.52 -6.87
CA LEU A 82 11.66 5.58 -7.87
C LEU A 82 12.03 4.15 -7.49
N LEU A 83 11.07 3.23 -7.62
CA LEU A 83 11.24 1.83 -7.22
C LEU A 83 11.12 0.89 -8.42
N GLY A 84 11.46 -0.38 -8.21
CA GLY A 84 11.58 -1.37 -9.29
C GLY A 84 10.24 -1.93 -9.78
N GLY A 85 10.16 -3.27 -9.86
CA GLY A 85 9.09 -3.98 -10.58
C GLY A 85 7.72 -3.89 -9.89
N PRO A 86 6.64 -3.61 -10.63
CA PRO A 86 5.28 -3.54 -10.11
C PRO A 86 4.68 -4.91 -9.78
N ASP A 87 3.77 -4.94 -8.80
CA ASP A 87 2.95 -6.09 -8.39
C ASP A 87 1.59 -5.63 -7.86
N GLU A 88 0.56 -6.46 -7.97
CA GLU A 88 -0.74 -6.19 -7.36
C GLU A 88 -1.08 -7.20 -6.27
N THR A 89 -1.73 -6.69 -5.23
CA THR A 89 -2.16 -7.53 -4.14
C THR A 89 -3.51 -7.14 -3.58
N PHE A 90 -4.37 -8.13 -3.44
CA PHE A 90 -5.71 -7.94 -2.87
C PHE A 90 -5.65 -8.12 -1.36
N LEU A 91 -6.06 -7.10 -0.60
CA LEU A 91 -6.12 -7.21 0.87
C LEU A 91 -7.15 -8.26 1.29
N THR A 92 -8.27 -8.29 0.58
CA THR A 92 -9.36 -9.23 0.76
C THR A 92 -9.63 -9.88 -0.60
N LYS A 93 -9.38 -11.18 -0.71
CA LYS A 93 -9.72 -11.97 -1.90
C LYS A 93 -10.61 -13.12 -1.47
N ARG A 94 -11.69 -13.37 -2.21
CA ARG A 94 -12.48 -14.59 -2.03
C ARG A 94 -11.65 -15.77 -2.50
N LYS A 95 -11.50 -16.78 -1.64
CA LYS A 95 -11.02 -18.09 -2.08
C LYS A 95 -12.09 -18.67 -3.02
N TYR A 96 -11.74 -18.93 -4.28
CA TYR A 96 -12.62 -19.55 -5.29
C TYR A 96 -13.96 -18.83 -5.54
N ASN A 97 -14.03 -17.51 -5.40
CA ASN A 97 -15.28 -16.77 -5.59
C ASN A 97 -16.47 -17.31 -4.76
N LYS A 98 -16.25 -17.95 -3.60
CA LYS A 98 -17.30 -18.43 -2.68
C LYS A 98 -17.55 -17.44 -1.51
N GLY A 99 -18.79 -17.29 -1.02
CA GLY A 99 -19.20 -16.32 0.01
C GLY A 99 -20.22 -15.22 -0.40
N ARG A 100 -20.57 -14.29 0.52
CA ARG A 100 -21.51 -13.17 0.25
C ARG A 100 -20.76 -11.98 -0.38
N LYS A 101 -21.31 -11.38 -1.45
CA LYS A 101 -20.77 -10.12 -2.02
C LYS A 101 -21.18 -8.98 -1.09
N THR A 102 -20.24 -8.33 -0.40
CA THR A 102 -20.47 -7.00 0.17
C THR A 102 -19.77 -5.98 -0.73
N LYS A 103 -20.40 -4.81 -0.95
CA LYS A 103 -19.86 -3.73 -1.81
C LYS A 103 -18.46 -3.24 -1.39
N THR A 104 -18.02 -3.56 -0.17
CA THR A 104 -16.78 -3.12 0.48
C THR A 104 -15.66 -4.18 0.50
N MET A 105 -15.81 -5.32 -0.19
CA MET A 105 -15.04 -6.52 0.14
C MET A 105 -13.76 -6.81 -0.62
N THR A 106 -13.34 -6.00 -1.60
CA THR A 106 -12.02 -6.15 -2.25
C THR A 106 -11.36 -4.79 -2.38
N GLN A 107 -10.43 -4.50 -1.47
CA GLN A 107 -9.52 -3.38 -1.63
C GLN A 107 -8.30 -3.87 -2.40
N VAL A 108 -8.09 -3.26 -3.56
CA VAL A 108 -6.94 -3.52 -4.41
C VAL A 108 -5.81 -2.63 -3.90
N VAL A 109 -4.71 -3.26 -3.51
CA VAL A 109 -3.47 -2.57 -3.19
C VAL A 109 -2.48 -2.87 -4.29
N PHE A 110 -1.99 -1.83 -4.92
CA PHE A 110 -0.96 -1.90 -5.94
C PHE A 110 0.39 -1.60 -5.31
N GLY A 111 1.34 -2.52 -5.41
CA GLY A 111 2.70 -2.40 -4.91
C GLY A 111 3.70 -2.19 -6.04
N ILE A 112 4.76 -1.43 -5.77
CA ILE A 112 5.92 -1.35 -6.64
C ILE A 112 7.12 -1.72 -5.78
N TYR A 113 7.88 -2.73 -6.20
CA TYR A 113 8.93 -3.35 -5.39
C TYR A 113 10.24 -3.51 -6.17
N CYS A 114 11.31 -2.93 -5.64
CA CYS A 114 12.67 -3.19 -6.12
C CYS A 114 13.18 -4.52 -5.52
N ARG A 115 13.48 -5.51 -6.37
CA ARG A 115 14.00 -6.81 -5.91
C ARG A 115 15.39 -6.71 -5.30
N ASP A 116 16.22 -5.82 -5.85
CA ASP A 116 17.61 -5.66 -5.44
C ASP A 116 17.71 -4.95 -4.09
N ASP A 117 17.03 -3.82 -3.95
CA ASP A 117 17.04 -3.01 -2.72
C ASP A 117 16.11 -3.55 -1.63
N LYS A 118 15.20 -4.46 -1.99
CA LYS A 118 14.11 -4.96 -1.14
C LYS A 118 13.19 -3.88 -0.58
N GLU A 119 13.07 -2.77 -1.31
CA GLU A 119 12.22 -1.64 -0.99
C GLU A 119 10.95 -1.69 -1.83
N GLY A 120 9.82 -1.31 -1.23
CA GLY A 120 8.55 -1.28 -1.94
C GLY A 120 7.62 -0.21 -1.40
N ILE A 121 6.92 0.45 -2.32
CA ILE A 121 5.82 1.37 -2.03
C ILE A 121 4.50 0.68 -2.36
N PHE A 122 3.46 0.98 -1.59
CA PHE A 122 2.13 0.43 -1.82
C PHE A 122 1.12 1.56 -1.94
N PHE A 123 0.13 1.36 -2.79
CA PHE A 123 -0.92 2.31 -3.09
C PHE A 123 -2.28 1.63 -3.01
N LEU A 124 -3.25 2.32 -2.43
CA LEU A 124 -4.64 1.91 -2.59
C LEU A 124 -5.12 2.40 -3.97
N VAL A 125 -5.79 1.52 -4.72
CA VAL A 125 -6.30 1.81 -6.07
C VAL A 125 -7.76 1.42 -6.19
N ASP A 126 -8.47 2.14 -7.08
CA ASP A 126 -9.89 1.95 -7.32
C ASP A 126 -10.22 0.63 -8.03
N GLY A 127 -9.23 0.02 -8.69
CA GLY A 127 -9.41 -1.20 -9.45
C GLY A 127 -8.10 -1.86 -9.86
N GLU A 128 -8.24 -3.02 -10.51
CA GLU A 128 -7.15 -3.84 -11.05
C GLU A 128 -6.92 -3.62 -12.55
N LYS A 129 -7.62 -2.63 -13.15
CA LYS A 129 -7.54 -2.43 -14.60
C LYS A 129 -6.31 -1.59 -14.96
N LYS A 130 -5.86 -1.77 -16.19
CA LYS A 130 -4.80 -0.98 -16.82
C LYS A 130 -4.88 0.53 -16.55
N LYS A 131 -6.06 1.13 -16.68
CA LYS A 131 -6.30 2.56 -16.42
C LYS A 131 -6.06 2.99 -14.95
N ASP A 132 -6.22 2.07 -14.00
CA ASP A 132 -6.11 2.35 -12.56
C ASP A 132 -4.66 2.13 -12.07
N LEU A 133 -3.92 1.23 -12.73
CA LEU A 133 -2.56 0.82 -12.33
C LEU A 133 -1.45 1.52 -13.11
N TRP A 134 -1.62 1.69 -14.43
CA TRP A 134 -0.56 2.19 -15.31
C TRP A 134 -0.09 3.62 -14.99
N PRO A 135 -0.96 4.56 -14.58
CA PRO A 135 -0.48 5.87 -14.15
C PRO A 135 0.50 5.79 -12.96
N ARG A 136 0.26 4.87 -12.02
CA ARG A 136 1.17 4.65 -10.87
C ARG A 136 2.46 3.99 -11.30
N ILE A 137 2.39 3.03 -12.23
CA ILE A 137 3.58 2.41 -12.83
C ILE A 137 4.43 3.48 -13.50
N ALA A 138 3.84 4.32 -14.37
CA ALA A 138 4.57 5.35 -15.12
C ALA A 138 5.31 6.32 -14.20
N ARG A 139 4.65 6.77 -13.14
CA ARG A 139 5.22 7.74 -12.20
C ARG A 139 6.30 7.17 -11.28
N HIS A 140 6.16 5.93 -10.83
CA HIS A 140 6.94 5.41 -9.69
C HIS A 140 7.84 4.22 -10.01
N CYS A 141 7.68 3.55 -11.15
CA CYS A 141 8.61 2.52 -11.60
C CYS A 141 9.81 3.15 -12.33
N ASN A 142 11.00 2.62 -12.11
CA ASN A 142 12.16 2.96 -12.93
C ASN A 142 11.96 2.45 -14.38
N PRO A 143 12.20 3.27 -15.42
CA PRO A 143 12.05 2.84 -16.83
C PRO A 143 12.89 1.62 -17.23
N GLU A 144 14.03 1.40 -16.59
CA GLU A 144 14.95 0.28 -16.89
C GLU A 144 14.52 -1.04 -16.22
N THR A 145 13.35 -1.08 -15.58
CA THR A 145 12.99 -2.23 -14.75
C THR A 145 12.52 -3.43 -15.57
N SER A 146 12.98 -4.63 -15.19
CA SER A 146 12.38 -5.88 -15.67
C SER A 146 11.08 -6.19 -14.95
N VAL A 147 9.98 -6.35 -15.70
CA VAL A 147 8.64 -6.62 -15.15
C VAL A 147 8.14 -7.98 -15.62
N THR A 148 7.62 -8.79 -14.69
CA THR A 148 7.16 -10.17 -14.96
C THR A 148 5.64 -10.32 -15.11
N GLN A 149 4.84 -9.41 -14.56
CA GLN A 149 3.38 -9.61 -14.43
C GLN A 149 2.53 -8.77 -15.40
N TYR A 150 3.03 -7.63 -15.85
CA TYR A 150 2.24 -6.71 -16.67
C TYR A 150 2.62 -6.82 -18.14
N HIS A 151 1.73 -7.45 -18.91
CA HIS A 151 1.91 -7.58 -20.35
C HIS A 151 1.93 -6.21 -21.03
N ASN A 152 2.79 -6.06 -22.05
CA ASN A 152 3.01 -4.80 -22.79
C ASN A 152 3.55 -3.64 -21.94
N ILE A 153 4.21 -3.89 -20.81
CA ILE A 153 4.94 -2.86 -20.04
C ILE A 153 5.96 -2.11 -20.92
N ASN A 154 6.51 -2.79 -21.92
CA ASN A 154 7.46 -2.24 -22.88
C ASN A 154 6.86 -1.15 -23.79
N LYS A 155 5.53 -0.97 -23.79
CA LYS A 155 4.88 0.21 -24.39
C LYS A 155 4.96 1.44 -23.48
N LEU A 156 5.06 1.24 -22.18
CA LEU A 156 5.19 2.29 -21.16
C LEU A 156 6.65 2.72 -21.01
N PHE A 157 7.57 1.77 -21.08
CA PHE A 157 9.00 2.00 -21.01
C PHE A 157 9.68 1.24 -22.15
N ASN A 158 10.28 1.94 -23.10
CA ASN A 158 10.90 1.33 -24.27
C ASN A 158 11.98 0.28 -23.91
N ASP A 159 12.63 0.44 -22.76
CA ASP A 159 13.72 -0.40 -22.28
C ASP A 159 13.29 -1.49 -21.29
N ALA A 160 12.00 -1.59 -20.95
CA ALA A 160 11.54 -2.58 -19.97
C ALA A 160 11.54 -4.00 -20.54
N ILE A 161 12.26 -4.90 -19.88
CA ILE A 161 12.30 -6.32 -20.24
C ILE A 161 11.11 -7.04 -19.61
N HIS A 162 10.18 -7.50 -20.45
CA HIS A 162 9.12 -8.41 -20.01
C HIS A 162 9.64 -9.84 -19.90
N LYS A 163 9.81 -10.35 -18.68
CA LYS A 163 10.22 -11.73 -18.45
C LYS A 163 8.99 -12.64 -18.43
N THR A 164 8.92 -13.58 -19.36
CA THR A 164 7.78 -14.50 -19.51
C THR A 164 8.15 -15.91 -19.05
N THR A 165 7.27 -16.59 -18.32
CA THR A 165 7.39 -18.03 -18.00
C THR A 165 6.46 -18.85 -18.90
N ASN A 166 6.97 -19.93 -19.50
CA ASN A 166 6.18 -20.78 -20.39
C ASN A 166 5.46 -21.89 -19.61
N HIS A 167 4.24 -21.59 -19.16
CA HIS A 167 3.41 -22.54 -18.42
C HIS A 167 3.00 -23.78 -19.23
N LYS A 168 2.96 -23.71 -20.58
CA LYS A 168 2.65 -24.88 -21.43
C LYS A 168 3.75 -25.93 -21.43
N LYS A 169 4.99 -25.55 -21.08
CA LYS A 169 6.15 -26.47 -20.98
C LYS A 169 6.48 -26.89 -19.54
N GLY A 170 5.63 -26.56 -18.58
CA GLY A 170 5.90 -26.84 -17.16
C GLY A 170 7.03 -26.00 -16.56
N GLU A 171 7.43 -24.92 -17.23
CA GLU A 171 8.47 -24.00 -16.74
C GLU A 171 7.85 -22.96 -15.80
N PHE A 172 7.71 -23.36 -14.52
CA PHE A 172 7.24 -22.46 -13.45
C PHE A 172 8.32 -21.49 -12.97
N VAL A 173 9.59 -21.77 -13.30
CA VAL A 173 10.79 -20.97 -12.99
C VAL A 173 11.75 -21.11 -14.17
N ASN A 174 12.31 -20.01 -14.66
CA ASN A 174 13.39 -20.09 -15.66
C ASN A 174 14.65 -20.65 -14.99
N LYS A 175 15.11 -21.84 -15.42
CA LYS A 175 16.28 -22.53 -14.84
C LYS A 175 17.58 -21.74 -14.97
N THR A 176 17.67 -20.83 -15.95
CA THR A 176 18.85 -20.00 -16.22
C THR A 176 18.81 -18.64 -15.51
N ASP A 177 17.64 -18.21 -15.02
CA ASP A 177 17.45 -16.97 -14.29
C ASP A 177 16.66 -17.22 -12.99
N LYS A 178 17.40 -17.45 -11.89
CA LYS A 178 16.81 -17.66 -10.56
C LYS A 178 16.01 -16.45 -10.04
N LEU A 179 16.24 -15.25 -10.61
CA LEU A 179 15.49 -14.04 -10.28
C LEU A 179 14.16 -13.96 -11.03
N ASN A 180 13.90 -14.83 -12.02
CA ASN A 180 12.62 -14.95 -12.71
C ASN A 180 11.61 -15.80 -11.92
N THR A 181 11.44 -15.48 -10.63
CA THR A 181 10.44 -16.12 -9.76
C THR A 181 9.50 -15.07 -9.15
N ILE A 182 8.22 -15.42 -9.04
CA ILE A 182 7.18 -14.59 -8.40
C ILE A 182 7.18 -14.77 -6.87
N ASN A 183 7.78 -15.85 -6.36
CA ASN A 183 7.79 -16.21 -4.95
C ASN A 183 8.26 -15.10 -3.98
N PRO A 184 9.32 -14.33 -4.27
CA PRO A 184 9.74 -13.24 -3.37
C PRO A 184 8.67 -12.16 -3.22
N LEU A 185 8.02 -11.83 -4.33
CA LEU A 185 6.96 -10.82 -4.45
C LEU A 185 5.70 -11.26 -3.69
N GLU A 186 5.28 -12.52 -3.86
CA GLU A 186 4.17 -13.11 -3.10
C GLU A 186 4.44 -13.15 -1.60
N ASN A 187 5.69 -13.46 -1.21
CA ASN A 187 6.08 -13.46 0.18
C ASN A 187 6.04 -12.05 0.77
N GLU A 188 6.50 -11.04 0.03
CA GLU A 188 6.41 -9.64 0.43
C GLU A 188 4.96 -9.20 0.63
N ASN A 189 4.09 -9.51 -0.33
CA ASN A 189 2.65 -9.29 -0.21
C ASN A 189 2.05 -9.96 1.03
N ARG A 190 2.50 -11.17 1.36
CA ARG A 190 2.05 -11.88 2.56
C ARG A 190 2.47 -11.13 3.83
N HIS A 191 3.70 -10.65 3.92
CA HIS A 191 4.19 -9.87 5.06
C HIS A 191 3.48 -8.53 5.18
N PHE A 192 3.29 -7.84 4.05
CA PHE A 192 2.53 -6.60 3.97
C PHE A 192 1.09 -6.77 4.46
N LYS A 193 0.35 -7.77 3.97
CA LYS A 193 -1.04 -8.04 4.38
C LYS A 193 -1.18 -8.30 5.88
N LYS A 194 -0.22 -9.01 6.48
CA LYS A 194 -0.19 -9.25 7.93
C LYS A 194 0.07 -7.98 8.74
N SER A 195 0.75 -7.00 8.17
CA SER A 195 1.05 -5.74 8.84
C SER A 195 -0.15 -4.78 8.90
N ILE A 196 -1.17 -4.99 8.06
CA ILE A 196 -2.43 -4.22 8.09
C ILE A 196 -3.38 -4.89 9.08
N VAL A 197 -3.37 -4.37 10.31
CA VAL A 197 -4.15 -4.93 11.44
C VAL A 197 -5.62 -4.47 11.42
N SER A 198 -5.93 -3.31 10.83
CA SER A 198 -7.30 -2.79 10.69
C SER A 198 -7.59 -2.36 9.26
N ARG A 199 -8.76 -2.78 8.77
CA ARG A 199 -9.31 -2.49 7.44
C ARG A 199 -10.65 -1.76 7.51
N LYS A 200 -10.93 -1.11 8.65
CA LYS A 200 -12.22 -0.48 8.95
C LYS A 200 -12.49 0.75 8.07
N SER A 201 -11.44 1.43 7.62
CA SER A 201 -11.53 2.61 6.76
C SER A 201 -10.31 2.71 5.86
N GLU A 202 -10.46 3.47 4.78
CA GLU A 202 -9.39 3.79 3.84
C GLU A 202 -8.19 4.43 4.55
N LYS A 203 -8.46 5.46 5.36
CA LYS A 203 -7.45 6.14 6.19
C LYS A 203 -6.66 5.15 7.06
N SER A 204 -7.35 4.21 7.71
CA SER A 204 -6.67 3.19 8.53
C SER A 204 -5.72 2.36 7.68
N ILE A 205 -6.13 1.95 6.49
CA ILE A 205 -5.30 1.14 5.59
C ILE A 205 -4.07 1.92 5.14
N ILE A 206 -4.25 3.15 4.67
CA ILE A 206 -3.15 4.05 4.27
C ILE A 206 -2.14 4.21 5.41
N GLN A 207 -2.61 4.44 6.64
CA GLN A 207 -1.74 4.55 7.80
C GLN A 207 -0.95 3.28 8.11
N TYR A 208 -1.55 2.09 7.96
CA TYR A 208 -0.81 0.83 8.12
C TYR A 208 0.18 0.59 6.98
N MET A 209 -0.15 1.02 5.76
CA MET A 209 0.74 0.95 4.60
C MET A 209 1.96 1.85 4.80
N ALA A 210 1.74 3.09 5.21
CA ALA A 210 2.81 4.01 5.54
C ALA A 210 3.67 3.49 6.70
N LEU A 211 3.06 2.93 7.75
CA LEU A 211 3.81 2.32 8.85
C LEU A 211 4.65 1.12 8.39
N HIS A 212 4.13 0.29 7.49
CA HIS A 212 4.86 -0.83 6.91
C HIS A 212 6.11 -0.31 6.19
N PHE A 213 5.92 0.70 5.32
CA PHE A 213 6.98 1.35 4.57
C PHE A 213 8.04 1.97 5.50
N TYR A 214 7.62 2.85 6.41
CA TYR A 214 8.45 3.53 7.40
C TYR A 214 9.29 2.56 8.22
N ARG A 215 8.71 1.43 8.64
CA ARG A 215 9.44 0.39 9.37
C ARG A 215 10.54 -0.23 8.52
N ARG A 216 10.31 -0.50 7.24
CA ARG A 216 11.32 -1.12 6.37
C ARG A 216 12.47 -0.16 6.08
N THR A 217 12.15 1.07 5.69
CA THR A 217 13.14 2.03 5.17
C THR A 217 13.87 2.80 6.26
N ARG A 218 13.29 2.95 7.46
CA ARG A 218 13.92 3.70 8.56
C ARG A 218 14.18 2.84 9.79
N LEU A 219 13.17 2.18 10.36
CA LEU A 219 13.38 1.50 11.64
C LEU A 219 14.15 0.19 11.53
N ASN A 220 13.95 -0.61 10.48
CA ASN A 220 14.56 -1.93 10.34
C ASN A 220 16.01 -1.84 9.83
N THR A 221 16.44 -0.70 9.29
CA THR A 221 17.85 -0.46 8.92
C THR A 221 18.73 -0.31 10.18
N LEU A 222 18.11 0.04 11.30
CA LEU A 222 18.75 0.19 12.60
C LEU A 222 18.75 -1.14 13.37
N LYS A 223 19.87 -1.46 14.03
CA LYS A 223 20.03 -2.72 14.76
C LYS A 223 19.44 -2.65 16.17
N SER A 224 19.75 -1.60 16.91
CA SER A 224 19.44 -1.47 18.33
C SER A 224 18.12 -0.72 18.59
N LEU A 225 17.52 -0.94 19.77
CA LEU A 225 16.23 -0.35 20.12
C LEU A 225 16.35 1.16 20.41
N ASP A 226 17.40 1.56 21.11
CA ASP A 226 17.74 2.96 21.38
C ASP A 226 17.85 3.78 20.09
N ALA A 227 18.57 3.27 19.07
CA ALA A 227 18.68 3.93 17.78
C ALA A 227 17.31 4.09 17.10
N LYS A 228 16.44 3.08 17.17
CA LYS A 228 15.07 3.14 16.61
C LYS A 228 14.20 4.15 17.34
N VAL A 229 14.30 4.21 18.67
CA VAL A 229 13.59 5.19 19.49
C VAL A 229 14.07 6.59 19.15
N GLN A 230 15.37 6.80 19.08
CA GLN A 230 15.95 8.09 18.73
C GLN A 230 15.50 8.54 17.33
N MET A 231 15.62 7.69 16.31
CA MET A 231 15.15 7.99 14.95
C MET A 231 13.69 8.40 14.93
N PHE A 232 12.82 7.68 15.65
CA PHE A 232 11.40 8.01 15.69
C PHE A 232 11.11 9.32 16.44
N LEU A 233 11.88 9.64 17.49
CA LEU A 233 11.76 10.92 18.20
C LEU A 233 12.25 12.11 17.34
N GLU A 234 13.32 11.92 16.57
CA GLU A 234 13.80 12.89 15.59
C GLU A 234 12.72 13.13 14.51
N ASP A 235 12.15 12.07 13.95
CA ASP A 235 11.06 12.15 12.98
C ASP A 235 9.81 12.86 13.56
N ILE A 236 9.46 12.58 14.83
CA ILE A 236 8.43 13.33 15.55
C ILE A 236 8.76 14.83 15.58
N SER A 237 10.02 15.19 15.84
CA SER A 237 10.42 16.60 15.95
C SER A 237 10.36 17.33 14.62
N TRP A 238 10.51 16.64 13.48
CA TRP A 238 10.33 17.24 12.16
C TRP A 238 8.85 17.50 11.86
N VAL A 239 7.96 16.60 12.29
CA VAL A 239 6.51 16.78 12.12
C VAL A 239 5.96 17.82 13.10
N PHE A 240 6.45 17.84 14.34
CA PHE A 240 5.98 18.70 15.41
C PHE A 240 7.15 19.48 16.06
N PRO A 241 7.69 20.52 15.39
CA PRO A 241 8.93 21.19 15.77
C PRO A 241 8.78 22.20 16.92
N GLY A 242 7.56 22.44 17.39
CA GLY A 242 7.25 23.39 18.46
C GLY A 242 6.85 24.77 17.97
N TYR A 243 6.55 25.64 18.94
CA TYR A 243 5.98 26.95 18.72
C TYR A 243 6.80 27.80 17.73
N GLY A 244 6.11 28.44 16.78
CA GLY A 244 6.71 29.37 15.82
C GLY A 244 7.48 28.72 14.67
N LYS A 245 7.47 27.38 14.56
CA LYS A 245 8.12 26.63 13.48
C LYS A 245 7.09 25.90 12.64
N GLU A 246 7.32 25.80 11.33
CA GLU A 246 6.49 24.98 10.45
C GLU A 246 6.99 23.53 10.48
N GLY A 247 6.11 22.60 10.85
CA GLY A 247 6.40 21.17 10.84
C GLY A 247 6.10 20.54 9.49
N LEU A 248 6.74 19.40 9.21
CA LEU A 248 6.45 18.62 8.02
C LEU A 248 4.96 18.29 7.95
N GLN A 249 4.35 18.60 6.82
CA GLN A 249 2.96 18.27 6.52
C GLN A 249 2.90 17.07 5.60
N LEU A 250 1.76 16.36 5.63
CA LEU A 250 1.50 15.28 4.68
C LEU A 250 1.53 15.85 3.27
N LYS A 251 2.45 15.35 2.42
CA LYS A 251 2.57 15.78 1.03
C LYS A 251 1.31 15.34 0.29
N LYS A 252 0.47 16.30 -0.13
CA LYS A 252 -0.68 16.03 -1.01
C LYS A 252 -0.16 15.75 -2.41
N ILE A 253 0.05 14.47 -2.73
CA ILE A 253 0.40 14.04 -4.07
C ILE A 253 -0.91 13.68 -4.76
N GLU A 254 -1.27 14.41 -5.81
CA GLU A 254 -2.40 14.05 -6.65
C GLU A 254 -2.18 12.66 -7.24
N ALA A 255 -3.20 11.79 -7.16
CA ALA A 255 -3.10 10.46 -7.73
C ALA A 255 -2.82 10.58 -9.23
N PRO A 256 -1.81 9.87 -9.76
CA PRO A 256 -1.52 9.92 -11.19
C PRO A 256 -2.74 9.42 -11.96
N THR A 257 -3.13 10.18 -12.99
CA THR A 257 -4.15 9.79 -13.97
C THR A 257 -3.50 9.46 -15.30
N VAL A 258 -4.28 8.81 -16.17
CA VAL A 258 -3.86 8.50 -17.54
C VAL A 258 -3.42 9.75 -18.29
N GLU A 259 -4.14 10.86 -18.10
CA GLU A 259 -3.88 12.15 -18.72
C GLU A 259 -2.63 12.80 -18.13
N SER A 260 -2.47 12.79 -16.80
CA SER A 260 -1.33 13.42 -16.13
C SER A 260 0.01 12.78 -16.51
N GLU A 261 -0.02 11.49 -16.83
CA GLU A 261 1.18 10.72 -17.22
C GLU A 261 1.36 10.65 -18.75
N GLY A 262 0.48 11.27 -19.54
CA GLY A 262 0.59 11.28 -21.00
C GLY A 262 0.40 9.92 -21.67
N ILE A 263 -0.32 8.99 -21.04
CA ILE A 263 -0.49 7.60 -21.50
C ILE A 263 -1.88 7.30 -22.05
N SER A 264 -2.65 8.33 -22.40
CA SER A 264 -4.01 8.23 -22.96
C SER A 264 -4.08 7.34 -24.19
N ASP A 265 -3.13 7.48 -25.12
CA ASP A 265 -3.09 6.71 -26.37
C ASP A 265 -2.80 5.22 -26.15
N MET A 266 -2.32 4.86 -24.96
CA MET A 266 -2.05 3.48 -24.57
C MET A 266 -3.26 2.78 -23.97
N MET A 267 -4.33 3.52 -23.64
CA MET A 267 -5.53 2.95 -23.07
C MET A 267 -6.36 2.23 -24.15
N PRO A 268 -7.01 1.10 -23.82
CA PRO A 268 -7.92 0.47 -24.74
C PRO A 268 -9.02 1.46 -25.10
N LYS A 269 -9.23 1.70 -26.41
CA LYS A 269 -10.33 2.55 -26.90
C LYS A 269 -11.62 2.04 -26.27
N THR A 270 -12.37 2.91 -25.60
CA THR A 270 -13.67 2.57 -25.05
C THR A 270 -14.56 2.09 -26.19
N PHE A 271 -14.74 0.77 -26.31
CA PHE A 271 -15.65 0.19 -27.28
C PHE A 271 -17.07 0.62 -26.89
N ASN A 272 -17.65 1.48 -27.71
CA ASN A 272 -19.00 1.98 -27.50
C ASN A 272 -19.97 0.83 -27.84
N LYS A 273 -20.43 0.12 -26.81
CA LYS A 273 -21.30 -1.07 -26.94
C LYS A 273 -22.59 -0.78 -27.72
N LYS A 274 -23.00 0.49 -27.83
CA LYS A 274 -24.13 0.95 -28.65
C LYS A 274 -23.89 0.81 -30.16
N LEU A 275 -22.65 0.88 -30.63
CA LEU A 275 -22.35 0.78 -32.07
C LEU A 275 -22.44 -0.65 -32.59
N LEU A 276 -22.12 -1.65 -31.74
CA LEU A 276 -22.17 -3.07 -32.10
C LEU A 276 -23.61 -3.60 -32.21
N ASN A 277 -24.50 -3.12 -31.34
CA ASN A 277 -25.93 -3.44 -31.44
C ASN A 277 -26.65 -2.68 -32.58
N ALA A 278 -25.99 -1.69 -33.18
CA ALA A 278 -26.51 -0.96 -34.34
C ALA A 278 -25.95 -1.50 -35.67
N LEU A 279 -25.05 -2.48 -35.61
CA LEU A 279 -24.44 -3.14 -36.76
C LEU A 279 -24.84 -4.63 -36.84
N SER A 280 -25.75 -5.09 -35.99
CA SER A 280 -26.26 -6.48 -35.98
C SER A 280 -27.65 -6.64 -36.57
N ASP A 281 -28.28 -5.56 -37.03
CA ASP A 281 -29.69 -5.56 -37.45
C ASP A 281 -29.89 -5.47 -38.96
N ASP A 282 -28.82 -5.34 -39.77
CA ASP A 282 -28.91 -5.33 -41.23
C ASP A 282 -27.85 -6.26 -41.82
N ASP A 283 -28.21 -7.54 -41.97
CA ASP A 283 -27.87 -8.40 -43.10
C ASP A 283 -28.56 -9.76 -42.87
N GLU A 284 -29.75 -9.93 -43.48
CA GLU A 284 -30.33 -11.25 -43.75
C GLU A 284 -29.35 -12.01 -44.66
N VAL A 285 -28.40 -12.74 -44.06
CA VAL A 285 -27.64 -13.75 -44.77
C VAL A 285 -28.54 -14.99 -44.87
N PRO A 286 -28.92 -15.44 -46.08
CA PRO A 286 -29.78 -16.60 -46.23
C PRO A 286 -29.08 -17.84 -45.67
N PHE A 287 -29.83 -18.62 -44.89
CA PHE A 287 -29.44 -19.96 -44.45
C PHE A 287 -28.99 -20.79 -45.67
N VAL A 288 -27.70 -21.11 -45.73
CA VAL A 288 -27.20 -22.21 -46.55
C VAL A 288 -27.06 -23.38 -45.58
N ASP A 289 -27.85 -24.41 -45.81
CA ASP A 289 -27.72 -25.69 -45.12
C ASP A 289 -26.42 -26.34 -45.57
N ASP A 290 -25.36 -26.17 -44.79
CA ASP A 290 -24.17 -27.02 -44.90
C ASP A 290 -24.42 -28.27 -44.04
N GLU A 291 -25.00 -29.28 -44.69
CA GLU A 291 -24.77 -30.69 -44.35
C GLU A 291 -23.26 -30.95 -44.46
N ASP A 292 -22.57 -31.05 -43.32
CA ASP A 292 -21.50 -32.04 -43.09
C ASP A 292 -20.97 -31.91 -41.66
N GLY A 293 -21.04 -33.02 -40.93
CA GLY A 293 -20.81 -33.08 -39.49
C GLY A 293 -19.34 -32.93 -39.08
N ASP A 294 -19.14 -32.35 -37.89
CA ASP A 294 -17.91 -32.52 -37.11
C ASP A 294 -18.28 -33.04 -35.70
N PRO A 295 -17.83 -34.26 -35.32
CA PRO A 295 -18.24 -34.91 -34.09
C PRO A 295 -17.36 -34.53 -32.88
N ASN A 296 -18.04 -34.38 -31.75
CA ASN A 296 -17.57 -34.61 -30.38
C ASN A 296 -16.32 -33.85 -29.88
N TRP A 297 -16.62 -32.75 -29.18
CA TRP A 297 -15.91 -32.37 -27.96
C TRP A 297 -16.31 -33.31 -26.81
N GLU A 298 -15.46 -34.26 -26.45
CA GLU A 298 -15.48 -34.91 -25.14
C GLU A 298 -14.21 -34.57 -24.34
N GLU A 299 -14.47 -34.10 -23.12
CA GLU A 299 -13.69 -34.21 -21.88
C GLU A 299 -12.19 -33.85 -21.89
N PHE A 300 -11.82 -32.75 -21.19
CA PHE A 300 -10.77 -32.69 -20.15
C PHE A 300 -10.91 -31.44 -19.27
#